data_AF-A0A8R1DEY3-F1
#
_entry.id   AF-A0A8R1DEY3-F1
#
_cell.length_a   1.000
_cell.length_b   1.000
_cell.length_c   1.000
_cell.angle_alpha   90.00
_cell.angle_beta   90.00
_cell.angle_gamma   90.00
#
_symmetry.space_group_name_H-M   'P 1'
#
loop_
_entity.id
_entity.type
_entity.pdbx_description
1 polymer ?
#
loop_
_entity_poly.entity_id
_entity_poly.type
_entity_poly.pdbx_seq_one_letter_code
_entity_poly.pdbx_strand_id
1 'polypeptide(L)'
;MLMKIVKSIQSTNDEQTSIIGRFQALQATVEALVQGERAANSTWREFTTAHIQEWMKKWEVEQASKERAWNIAVHQKELGSESGNQNEHRTGSNTLNTSKRKSAESVDEEQSNPKVARQEITTPELTPEQKYLAAVEKKKEEKLKRLRHPCVLCPSDEHKTIVCGKYPSSKERWERSKELGICITCGKQHKAKCKFAESRPCELCNKKHLSWLCRATFP
;
A
#
# COMPACT_ATOMS: atom_id res chain seq x y z
N MET A 1 45.68 66.23 -13.97
CA MET A 1 45.74 64.92 -13.28
C MET A 1 44.56 64.74 -12.33
N LEU A 2 44.31 65.69 -11.43
CA LEU A 2 43.19 65.66 -10.45
C LEU A 2 41.79 65.42 -11.04
N MET A 3 41.42 66.08 -12.15
CA MET A 3 40.12 65.87 -12.78
C MET A 3 39.88 64.43 -13.28
N LYS A 4 40.93 63.70 -13.67
CA LYS A 4 40.79 62.28 -14.07
C LYS A 4 40.50 61.39 -12.87
N ILE A 5 41.12 61.69 -11.73
CA ILE A 5 40.92 60.98 -10.46
C ILE A 5 39.48 61.21 -9.97
N VAL A 6 38.99 62.45 -9.98
CA VAL A 6 37.61 62.78 -9.57
C VAL A 6 36.58 62.05 -10.44
N LYS A 7 36.75 62.04 -11.77
CA LYS A 7 35.85 61.30 -12.67
C LYS A 7 35.87 59.78 -12.41
N SER A 8 37.04 59.23 -12.10
CA SER A 8 37.15 57.80 -11.77
C SER A 8 36.43 57.47 -10.47
N ILE A 9 36.57 58.29 -9.43
CA ILE A 9 35.87 58.09 -8.15
C ILE A 9 34.36 58.19 -8.34
N GLN A 10 33.89 59.17 -9.12
CA GLN A 10 32.47 59.31 -9.44
C GLN A 10 31.93 58.06 -10.12
N SER A 11 32.63 57.56 -11.15
CA SER A 11 32.24 56.35 -11.87
C SER A 11 32.14 55.12 -10.95
N THR A 12 33.11 54.93 -10.05
CA THR A 12 33.07 53.82 -9.08
C THR A 12 31.90 53.95 -8.11
N ASN A 13 31.58 55.17 -7.67
CA ASN A 13 30.46 55.41 -6.75
C ASN A 13 29.10 55.17 -7.43
N ASP A 14 28.97 55.58 -8.70
CA ASP A 14 27.79 55.33 -9.51
C ASP A 14 27.59 53.82 -9.74
N GLU A 15 28.68 53.08 -10.02
CA GLU A 15 28.66 51.62 -10.13
C GLU A 15 28.26 50.95 -8.80
N GLN A 16 28.83 51.36 -7.67
CA GLN A 16 28.46 50.84 -6.36
C GLN A 16 26.99 51.08 -6.03
N THR A 17 26.48 52.26 -6.33
CA THR A 17 25.06 52.59 -6.14
C THR A 17 24.17 51.72 -7.01
N SER A 18 24.55 51.48 -8.27
CA SER A 18 23.84 50.56 -9.17
C SER A 18 23.82 49.13 -8.63
N ILE A 19 24.96 48.65 -8.12
CA ILE A 19 25.08 47.31 -7.54
C ILE A 19 24.18 47.18 -6.31
N ILE A 20 24.18 48.16 -5.41
CA ILE A 20 23.31 48.17 -4.22
C ILE A 20 21.83 48.09 -4.63
N GLY A 21 21.42 48.87 -5.63
CA GLY A 21 20.05 48.81 -6.14
C GLY A 21 19.66 47.43 -6.68
N ARG A 22 20.59 46.74 -7.37
CA ARG A 22 20.37 45.37 -7.85
C ARG A 22 20.25 44.37 -6.69
N PHE A 23 21.07 44.51 -5.65
CA PHE A 23 20.98 43.66 -4.47
C PHE A 23 19.65 43.84 -3.73
N GLN A 24 19.17 45.08 -3.59
CA GLN A 24 17.86 45.35 -2.98
C GLN A 24 16.71 44.74 -3.79
N ALA A 25 16.76 44.82 -5.12
CA ALA A 25 15.77 44.18 -5.99
C ALA A 25 15.79 42.65 -5.87
N LEU A 26 16.97 42.05 -5.79
CA LEU A 26 17.13 40.61 -5.55
C LEU A 26 16.57 40.22 -4.18
N GLN A 27 16.88 40.98 -3.14
CA GLN A 27 16.36 40.74 -1.80
C GLN A 27 14.82 40.76 -1.78
N ALA A 28 14.20 41.79 -2.38
CA ALA A 28 12.75 41.88 -2.47
C ALA A 28 12.13 40.69 -3.24
N THR A 29 12.81 40.21 -4.28
CA THR A 29 12.37 39.04 -5.05
C THR A 29 12.41 37.77 -4.20
N VAL A 30 13.48 37.56 -3.44
CA VAL A 30 13.61 36.42 -2.54
C VAL A 30 12.57 36.46 -1.42
N GLU A 31 12.33 37.63 -0.83
CA GLU A 31 11.30 37.81 0.20
C GLU A 31 9.89 37.48 -0.33
N ALA A 32 9.56 37.95 -1.53
CA ALA A 32 8.29 37.62 -2.19
C ALA A 32 8.13 36.12 -2.45
N LEU A 33 9.20 35.43 -2.87
CA LEU A 33 9.19 33.96 -3.06
C LEU A 33 8.94 33.23 -1.75
N VAL A 34 9.65 33.61 -0.68
CA VAL A 34 9.49 32.99 0.65
C VAL A 34 8.09 33.21 1.21
N GLN A 35 7.52 34.41 1.04
CA GLN A 35 6.16 34.69 1.46
C GLN A 35 5.14 33.89 0.66
N GLY A 36 5.31 33.80 -0.67
CA GLY A 36 4.48 32.99 -1.54
C GLY A 36 4.51 31.50 -1.17
N GLU A 37 5.69 30.95 -0.89
CA GLU A 37 5.85 29.56 -0.47
C GLU A 37 5.16 29.30 0.88
N ARG A 38 5.33 30.20 1.86
CA ARG A 38 4.67 30.08 3.16
C ARG A 38 3.15 30.08 3.04
N ALA A 39 2.60 30.99 2.24
CA ALA A 39 1.15 31.07 2.01
C ALA A 39 0.62 29.82 1.31
N ALA A 40 1.29 29.35 0.26
CA ALA A 40 0.90 28.13 -0.44
C ALA A 40 0.94 26.90 0.49
N ASN A 41 1.98 26.80 1.33
CA ASN A 41 2.13 25.70 2.28
C ASN A 41 1.05 25.74 3.37
N SER A 42 0.68 26.92 3.88
CA SER A 42 -0.39 27.04 4.86
C SER A 42 -1.75 26.65 4.26
N THR A 43 -2.08 27.17 3.07
CA THR A 43 -3.32 26.82 2.37
C THR A 43 -3.41 25.32 2.08
N TRP A 44 -2.31 24.71 1.63
CA TRP A 44 -2.28 23.27 1.38
C TRP A 44 -2.48 22.46 2.65
N ARG A 45 -1.86 22.85 3.77
CA ARG A 45 -2.02 22.19 5.07
C ARG A 45 -3.46 22.29 5.58
N GLU A 46 -4.06 23.47 5.52
CA GLU A 46 -5.44 23.69 5.94
C GLU A 46 -6.41 22.85 5.11
N PHE A 47 -6.28 22.90 3.78
CA PHE A 47 -7.11 22.10 2.87
C PHE A 47 -6.97 20.61 3.14
N THR A 48 -5.73 20.11 3.24
CA THR A 48 -5.46 18.69 3.45
C THR A 48 -5.99 18.23 4.81
N THR A 49 -5.82 19.04 5.86
CA THR A 49 -6.32 18.72 7.20
C THR A 49 -7.84 18.65 7.22
N ALA A 50 -8.53 19.63 6.62
CA ALA A 50 -9.99 19.64 6.53
C ALA A 50 -10.51 18.43 5.75
N HIS A 51 -9.88 18.11 4.61
CA HIS A 51 -10.27 16.97 3.79
C HIS A 51 -10.05 15.63 4.52
N ILE A 52 -8.94 15.48 5.24
CA ILE A 52 -8.70 14.28 6.07
C ILE A 52 -9.74 14.15 7.18
N GLN A 53 -10.06 15.25 7.88
CA GLN A 53 -11.08 15.25 8.92
C GLN A 53 -12.47 14.86 8.39
N GLU A 54 -12.87 15.42 7.25
CA GLU A 54 -14.14 15.06 6.61
C GLU A 54 -14.16 13.58 6.21
N TRP A 55 -13.06 13.09 5.65
CA TRP A 55 -12.94 11.69 5.26
C TRP A 55 -13.01 10.74 6.46
N MET A 56 -12.33 11.07 7.57
CA MET A 56 -12.40 10.29 8.81
C MET A 56 -13.83 10.23 9.36
N LYS A 57 -14.54 11.36 9.40
CA LYS A 57 -15.93 11.42 9.86
C LYS A 57 -16.86 10.56 8.99
N LYS A 58 -16.71 10.62 7.67
CA LYS A 58 -17.47 9.77 6.74
C LYS A 58 -17.20 8.29 7.00
N TRP A 59 -15.93 7.93 7.20
CA TRP A 59 -15.53 6.56 7.49
C TRP A 59 -16.11 6.06 8.81
N GLU A 60 -16.09 6.86 9.88
CA GLU A 60 -16.69 6.50 11.18
C GLU A 60 -18.20 6.25 11.07
N VAL A 61 -18.93 7.11 10.34
CA VAL A 61 -20.37 6.93 10.10
C VAL A 61 -20.64 5.64 9.32
N GLU A 62 -19.81 5.34 8.32
CA GLU A 62 -19.91 4.11 7.53
C GLU A 62 -19.67 2.86 8.39
N GLN A 63 -18.65 2.88 9.27
CA GLN A 63 -18.40 1.79 10.21
C GLN A 63 -19.56 1.59 11.17
N ALA A 64 -20.06 2.66 11.79
CA ALA A 64 -21.21 2.60 12.69
C ALA A 64 -22.49 2.13 11.99
N SER A 65 -22.65 2.44 10.70
CA SER A 65 -23.77 1.92 9.90
C SER A 65 -23.64 0.42 9.62
N LYS A 66 -22.43 -0.06 9.30
CA LYS A 66 -22.17 -1.49 9.08
C LYS A 66 -22.36 -2.30 10.35
N GLU A 67 -21.90 -1.79 11.48
CA GLU A 67 -22.07 -2.42 12.79
C GLU A 67 -23.55 -2.52 13.17
N ARG A 68 -24.32 -1.44 13.00
CA ARG A 68 -25.78 -1.47 13.20
C ARG A 68 -26.47 -2.49 12.29
N ALA A 69 -26.10 -2.53 11.01
CA ALA A 69 -26.66 -3.51 10.07
C ALA A 69 -26.33 -4.96 10.47
N TRP A 70 -25.10 -5.19 10.94
CA TRP A 70 -24.68 -6.51 11.44
C TRP A 70 -25.47 -6.92 12.69
N ASN A 71 -25.62 -6.02 13.67
CA ASN A 71 -26.41 -6.28 14.88
C ASN A 71 -27.87 -6.60 14.57
N ILE A 72 -28.49 -5.87 13.63
CA ILE A 72 -29.86 -6.16 13.17
C ILE A 72 -29.95 -7.55 12.53
N ALA A 73 -28.98 -7.90 11.68
CA ALA A 73 -28.96 -9.21 11.01
C ALA A 73 -28.79 -10.37 12.00
N VAL A 74 -27.99 -10.19 13.06
CA VAL A 74 -27.84 -11.18 14.14
C VAL A 74 -29.16 -11.36 14.89
N HIS A 75 -29.80 -10.27 15.33
CA HIS A 75 -31.08 -10.36 16.03
C HIS A 75 -32.22 -10.96 15.19
N GLN A 76 -32.28 -10.68 13.89
CA GLN A 76 -33.25 -11.34 13.00
C GLN A 76 -33.03 -12.86 12.91
N LYS A 77 -31.77 -13.31 12.96
CA LYS A 77 -31.42 -14.73 12.93
C LYS A 77 -31.76 -15.44 14.25
N GLU A 78 -31.60 -14.74 15.37
CA GLU A 78 -31.97 -15.25 16.70
C GLU A 78 -33.50 -15.38 16.83
N LEU A 79 -34.26 -14.35 16.46
CA LEU A 79 -35.73 -14.37 16.48
C LEU A 79 -36.33 -15.38 15.47
N GLY A 80 -35.68 -15.57 14.32
CA GLY A 80 -36.04 -16.60 13.35
C GLY A 80 -35.74 -18.03 13.81
N SER A 81 -34.88 -18.21 14.83
CA SER A 81 -34.57 -19.52 15.41
C SER A 81 -35.51 -19.90 16.57
N GLU A 82 -36.19 -18.93 17.19
CA GLU A 82 -37.18 -19.19 18.26
C GLU A 82 -38.60 -19.49 17.75
N SER A 83 -38.92 -19.18 16.48
CA SER A 83 -40.24 -19.46 15.88
C SER A 83 -40.32 -20.76 15.08
N GLY A 84 -39.32 -21.64 15.17
CA GLY A 84 -39.21 -22.87 14.38
C GLY A 84 -39.22 -24.14 15.22
N ASN A 85 -40.16 -24.31 16.15
CA ASN A 85 -40.29 -25.56 16.88
C ASN A 85 -41.76 -25.92 17.15
N GLN A 86 -42.51 -26.23 16.09
CA GLN A 86 -43.68 -27.11 16.17
C GLN A 86 -44.04 -27.68 14.80
N ASN A 87 -43.92 -29.01 14.70
CA ASN A 87 -44.48 -29.92 13.70
C ASN A 87 -44.20 -29.68 12.21
N GLU A 88 -43.45 -30.60 11.61
CA GLU A 88 -44.02 -31.45 10.55
C GLU A 88 -43.17 -32.70 10.28
N HIS A 89 -43.78 -33.86 10.51
CA HIS A 89 -43.33 -35.18 10.11
C HIS A 89 -43.86 -35.43 8.68
N ARG A 90 -42.99 -35.58 7.66
CA ARG A 90 -43.19 -36.57 6.57
C ARG A 90 -42.01 -36.68 5.60
N THR A 91 -41.34 -37.83 5.70
CA THR A 91 -40.82 -38.71 4.63
C THR A 91 -40.17 -38.14 3.37
N GLY A 92 -38.91 -38.54 3.13
CA GLY A 92 -38.32 -38.60 1.79
C GLY A 92 -36.81 -38.89 1.79
N SER A 93 -36.45 -40.15 1.58
CA SER A 93 -35.11 -40.75 1.44
C SER A 93 -34.00 -39.90 0.80
N ASN A 94 -32.79 -39.96 1.36
CA ASN A 94 -31.67 -40.69 0.73
C ASN A 94 -30.43 -40.75 1.63
N THR A 95 -29.94 -41.97 1.79
CA THR A 95 -28.81 -42.37 2.60
C THR A 95 -27.47 -41.97 2.00
N LEU A 96 -26.62 -41.43 2.88
CA LEU A 96 -25.16 -41.50 2.99
C LEU A 96 -24.32 -41.56 1.69
N ASN A 97 -23.53 -40.50 1.49
CA ASN A 97 -22.13 -40.58 1.07
C ASN A 97 -21.39 -39.27 1.37
N THR A 98 -20.66 -39.20 2.48
CA THR A 98 -19.52 -38.28 2.60
C THR A 98 -18.37 -38.96 3.35
N SER A 99 -17.27 -39.09 2.63
CA SER A 99 -15.97 -39.56 3.08
C SER A 99 -15.38 -38.66 4.18
N LYS A 100 -15.00 -39.30 5.29
CA LYS A 100 -13.64 -39.33 5.87
C LYS A 100 -12.91 -37.98 6.00
N ARG A 101 -12.70 -37.54 7.25
CA ARG A 101 -11.35 -37.23 7.76
C ARG A 101 -11.26 -37.48 9.26
N LYS A 102 -10.35 -38.40 9.56
CA LYS A 102 -10.00 -39.02 10.83
C LYS A 102 -8.95 -38.11 11.48
N SER A 103 -9.21 -37.61 12.69
CA SER A 103 -8.16 -37.05 13.55
C SER A 103 -7.23 -38.19 13.95
N ALA A 104 -5.95 -38.05 13.65
CA ALA A 104 -4.91 -38.92 14.17
C ALA A 104 -4.34 -38.25 15.43
N GLU A 105 -4.67 -38.85 16.56
CA GLU A 105 -3.93 -38.75 17.81
C GLU A 105 -2.59 -39.48 17.61
N SER A 106 -1.50 -38.83 17.98
CA SER A 106 -0.15 -39.33 17.79
C SER A 106 0.45 -39.78 19.12
N VAL A 107 0.61 -41.10 19.24
CA VAL A 107 1.73 -41.87 19.80
C VAL A 107 2.39 -41.39 21.11
N ASP A 108 2.15 -42.16 22.18
CA ASP A 108 3.12 -42.40 23.25
C ASP A 108 3.88 -43.70 22.94
N GLU A 109 5.20 -43.61 22.77
CA GLU A 109 6.10 -44.75 22.93
C GLU A 109 7.49 -44.25 23.32
N GLU A 110 7.87 -44.56 24.56
CA GLU A 110 9.21 -44.40 25.13
C GLU A 110 10.25 -45.16 24.30
N GLN A 111 11.35 -44.51 23.93
CA GLN A 111 12.64 -45.18 23.72
C GLN A 111 13.82 -44.21 23.89
N SER A 112 14.49 -44.35 25.03
CA SER A 112 15.95 -44.34 25.26
C SER A 112 16.91 -43.48 24.39
N ASN A 113 17.54 -42.51 25.07
CA ASN A 113 18.88 -41.83 24.94
C ASN A 113 19.96 -42.45 23.99
N PRO A 114 21.01 -41.73 23.49
CA PRO A 114 21.84 -40.80 24.28
C PRO A 114 22.30 -39.47 23.63
N LYS A 115 22.23 -38.41 24.45
CA LYS A 115 23.32 -37.45 24.77
C LYS A 115 24.30 -37.07 23.64
N VAL A 116 24.04 -35.95 22.97
CA VAL A 116 25.07 -35.14 22.28
C VAL A 116 25.10 -33.75 22.92
N ALA A 117 26.27 -33.39 23.44
CA ALA A 117 26.52 -32.18 24.18
C ALA A 117 26.16 -30.93 23.36
N ARG A 118 25.14 -30.20 23.83
CA ARG A 118 24.85 -28.85 23.35
C ARG A 118 25.93 -27.94 23.91
N GLN A 119 26.89 -27.55 23.06
CA GLN A 119 27.83 -26.48 23.38
C GLN A 119 27.00 -25.21 23.64
N GLU A 120 27.11 -24.68 24.86
CA GLU A 120 26.61 -23.37 25.22
C GLU A 120 27.40 -22.34 24.41
N ILE A 121 26.84 -21.92 23.28
CA ILE A 121 27.26 -20.69 22.64
C ILE A 121 26.67 -19.58 23.50
N THR A 122 27.51 -18.94 24.29
CA THR A 122 27.21 -17.76 25.10
C THR A 122 26.77 -16.63 24.17
N THR A 123 25.50 -16.61 23.80
CA THR A 123 24.88 -15.45 23.16
C THR A 123 24.92 -14.30 24.17
N PRO A 124 25.43 -13.12 23.81
CA PRO A 124 25.39 -11.95 24.68
C PRO A 124 23.94 -11.73 25.10
N GLU A 125 23.68 -11.62 26.42
CA GLU A 125 22.36 -11.26 26.92
C GLU A 125 22.04 -9.83 26.46
N LEU A 126 21.46 -9.70 25.27
CA LEU A 126 20.84 -8.47 24.81
C LEU A 126 19.82 -8.05 25.87
N THR A 127 19.91 -6.79 26.29
CA THR A 127 18.98 -6.25 27.28
C THR A 127 17.54 -6.34 26.75
N PRO A 128 16.52 -6.39 27.62
CA PRO A 128 15.12 -6.43 27.20
C PRO A 128 14.76 -5.33 26.18
N GLU A 129 15.36 -4.15 26.30
CA GLU A 129 15.19 -3.04 25.35
C GLU A 129 15.78 -3.32 23.97
N GLN A 130 16.98 -3.91 23.89
CA GLN A 130 17.61 -4.28 22.62
C GLN A 130 16.83 -5.39 21.92
N LYS A 131 16.29 -6.35 22.67
CA LYS A 131 15.39 -7.38 22.14
C LYS A 131 14.10 -6.77 21.59
N TYR A 132 13.54 -5.78 22.27
CA TYR A 132 12.35 -5.07 21.81
C TYR A 132 12.61 -4.28 20.52
N LEU A 133 13.71 -3.52 20.45
CA LEU A 133 14.08 -2.76 19.25
C LEU A 133 14.32 -3.67 18.04
N ALA A 134 15.07 -4.77 18.23
CA ALA A 134 15.29 -5.76 17.18
C ALA A 134 13.98 -6.42 16.71
N ALA A 135 13.05 -6.70 17.62
CA ALA A 135 11.73 -7.24 17.27
C ALA A 135 10.86 -6.23 16.50
N VAL A 136 10.92 -4.95 16.87
CA VAL A 136 10.22 -3.85 16.16
C VAL A 136 10.80 -3.67 14.77
N GLU A 137 12.12 -3.71 14.62
CA GLU A 137 12.81 -3.58 13.33
C GLU A 137 12.50 -4.77 12.42
N LYS A 138 12.58 -6.00 12.95
CA LYS A 138 12.17 -7.20 12.22
C LYS A 138 10.70 -7.16 11.79
N LYS A 139 9.80 -6.64 12.64
CA LYS A 139 8.39 -6.42 12.27
C LYS A 139 8.23 -5.37 11.18
N LYS A 140 9.01 -4.28 11.19
CA LYS A 140 9.01 -3.28 10.12
C LYS A 140 9.50 -3.88 8.81
N GLU A 141 10.57 -4.67 8.84
CA GLU A 141 11.13 -5.37 7.68
C GLU A 141 10.14 -6.41 7.11
N GLU A 142 9.50 -7.21 7.97
CA GLU A 142 8.44 -8.13 7.55
C GLU A 142 7.21 -7.40 6.99
N LYS A 143 6.86 -6.23 7.53
CA LYS A 143 5.77 -5.40 7.02
C LYS A 143 6.12 -4.78 5.66
N LEU A 144 7.37 -4.40 5.45
CA LEU A 144 7.89 -3.94 4.15
C LEU A 144 7.86 -5.07 3.12
N LYS A 145 8.29 -6.28 3.51
CA LYS A 145 8.19 -7.51 2.69
C LYS A 145 6.74 -7.91 2.38
N ARG A 146 5.77 -7.50 3.21
CA ARG A 146 4.33 -7.73 3.01
C ARG A 146 3.62 -6.57 2.27
N LEU A 147 4.24 -5.99 1.24
CA LEU A 147 3.48 -5.30 0.21
C LEU A 147 2.53 -6.33 -0.40
N ARG A 148 1.23 -6.24 -0.05
CA ARG A 148 0.26 -7.34 -0.23
C ARG A 148 0.12 -7.88 -1.66
N HIS A 149 0.61 -7.19 -2.69
CA HIS A 149 0.78 -7.72 -4.04
C HIS A 149 1.95 -7.00 -4.72
N PRO A 150 3.13 -7.61 -4.82
CA PRO A 150 4.26 -7.01 -5.52
C PRO A 150 3.98 -6.87 -7.02
N CYS A 151 4.77 -6.03 -7.68
CA CYS A 151 4.65 -5.75 -9.10
C CYS A 151 4.94 -7.02 -9.90
N VAL A 152 3.93 -7.54 -10.61
CA VAL A 152 4.09 -8.77 -11.40
C VAL A 152 4.99 -8.61 -12.63
N LEU A 153 5.34 -7.38 -13.00
CA LEU A 153 6.15 -7.07 -14.18
C LEU A 153 7.63 -6.84 -13.85
N CYS A 154 7.92 -6.54 -12.57
CA CYS A 154 9.25 -6.25 -12.08
C CYS A 154 9.79 -7.44 -11.29
N PRO A 155 11.12 -7.66 -11.30
CA PRO A 155 11.75 -8.65 -10.42
C PRO A 155 11.83 -8.18 -8.96
N SER A 156 11.62 -6.88 -8.69
CA SER A 156 11.59 -6.32 -7.33
C SER A 156 10.18 -6.21 -6.78
N ASP A 157 10.04 -6.49 -5.48
CA ASP A 157 8.76 -6.48 -4.75
C ASP A 157 8.39 -5.09 -4.17
N GLU A 158 9.04 -4.03 -4.62
CA GLU A 158 9.02 -2.70 -3.97
C GLU A 158 7.77 -1.85 -4.25
N HIS A 159 6.94 -2.24 -5.21
CA HIS A 159 5.76 -1.47 -5.62
C HIS A 159 4.65 -2.36 -6.15
N LYS A 160 3.43 -1.81 -6.29
CA LYS A 160 2.30 -2.49 -6.95
C LYS A 160 2.38 -2.34 -8.46
N THR A 161 1.89 -3.32 -9.21
CA THR A 161 1.90 -3.30 -10.68
C THR A 161 1.27 -2.04 -11.28
N ILE A 162 0.17 -1.55 -10.70
CA ILE A 162 -0.56 -0.40 -11.24
C ILE A 162 0.27 0.89 -11.22
N VAL A 163 1.11 1.09 -10.20
CA VAL A 163 2.00 2.26 -10.03
C VAL A 163 3.39 2.05 -10.63
N CYS A 164 3.61 0.96 -11.38
CA CYS A 164 4.91 0.68 -11.98
C CYS A 164 5.26 1.73 -13.05
N GLY A 165 6.30 2.53 -12.77
CA GLY A 165 6.84 3.52 -13.70
C GLY A 165 7.80 2.95 -14.75
N LYS A 166 8.26 1.70 -14.60
CA LYS A 166 9.22 1.06 -15.54
C LYS A 166 8.59 0.73 -16.89
N TYR A 167 7.30 0.42 -16.91
CA TYR A 167 6.53 0.12 -18.10
C TYR A 167 5.33 1.09 -18.15
N PRO A 168 5.52 2.33 -18.62
CA PRO A 168 4.48 3.35 -18.59
C PRO A 168 3.26 3.06 -19.48
N SER A 169 3.44 2.37 -20.61
CA SER A 169 2.37 2.15 -21.60
C SER A 169 1.64 0.82 -21.42
N SER A 170 0.36 0.75 -21.83
CA SER A 170 -0.37 -0.53 -21.86
C SER A 170 0.31 -1.57 -22.76
N LYS A 171 0.92 -1.09 -23.85
CA LYS A 171 1.62 -1.92 -24.83
C LYS A 171 2.86 -2.59 -24.22
N GLU A 172 3.73 -1.81 -23.58
CA GLU A 172 4.94 -2.34 -22.92
C GLU A 172 4.59 -3.30 -21.79
N ARG A 173 3.55 -2.99 -21.00
CA ARG A 173 3.09 -3.88 -19.93
C ARG A 173 2.56 -5.21 -20.48
N TRP A 174 1.88 -5.18 -21.63
CA TRP A 174 1.40 -6.38 -22.31
C TRP A 174 2.56 -7.22 -22.85
N GLU A 175 3.52 -6.59 -23.51
CA GLU A 175 4.73 -7.25 -24.03
C GLU A 175 5.52 -7.90 -22.90
N ARG A 176 5.75 -7.17 -21.80
CA ARG A 176 6.41 -7.70 -20.61
C ARG A 176 5.65 -8.86 -19.97
N SER A 177 4.32 -8.78 -19.91
CA SER A 177 3.50 -9.88 -19.40
C SER A 177 3.68 -11.15 -20.24
N LYS A 178 3.76 -10.99 -21.57
CA LYS A 178 4.00 -12.08 -22.51
C LYS A 178 5.38 -12.70 -22.32
N GLU A 179 6.43 -11.89 -22.18
CA GLU A 179 7.80 -12.36 -21.89
C GLU A 179 7.87 -13.18 -20.60
N LEU A 180 7.15 -12.73 -19.57
CA LEU A 180 7.09 -13.40 -18.26
C LEU A 180 6.12 -14.60 -18.24
N GLY A 181 5.45 -14.93 -19.34
CA GLY A 181 4.46 -16.01 -19.39
C GLY A 181 3.23 -15.77 -18.50
N ILE A 182 2.93 -14.50 -18.22
CA ILE A 182 1.78 -14.10 -17.40
C ILE A 182 0.53 -14.08 -18.28
N CYS A 183 -0.51 -14.78 -17.84
CA CYS A 183 -1.79 -14.78 -18.53
C CYS A 183 -2.46 -13.40 -18.45
N ILE A 184 -2.78 -12.82 -19.61
CA ILE A 184 -3.49 -11.53 -19.72
C ILE A 184 -4.95 -11.57 -19.24
N THR A 185 -5.49 -12.77 -19.01
CA THR A 185 -6.86 -12.95 -18.52
C THR A 185 -6.94 -12.93 -17.00
N CYS A 186 -6.02 -13.65 -16.33
CA CYS A 186 -6.08 -13.86 -14.88
C CYS A 186 -4.90 -13.29 -14.11
N GLY A 187 -3.86 -12.81 -14.79
CA GLY A 187 -2.66 -12.23 -14.19
C GLY A 187 -1.74 -13.24 -13.50
N LYS A 188 -1.92 -14.54 -13.75
CA LYS A 188 -1.10 -15.62 -13.18
C LYS A 188 -0.33 -16.37 -14.26
N GLN A 189 0.75 -17.03 -13.88
CA GLN A 189 1.50 -17.94 -14.74
C GLN A 189 0.84 -19.33 -14.75
N HIS A 190 0.58 -19.87 -15.93
CA HIS A 190 0.10 -21.24 -16.10
C HIS A 190 0.49 -21.79 -17.48
N LYS A 191 0.75 -23.09 -17.56
CA LYS A 191 1.09 -23.77 -18.84
C LYS A 191 -0.14 -24.21 -19.64
N ALA A 192 -1.23 -24.56 -18.95
CA ALA A 192 -2.49 -24.97 -19.57
C ALA A 192 -3.32 -23.76 -20.04
N LYS A 193 -4.45 -23.99 -20.73
CA LYS A 193 -5.42 -22.92 -20.99
C LYS A 193 -5.94 -22.33 -19.68
N CYS A 194 -6.13 -21.01 -19.66
CA CYS A 194 -6.70 -20.32 -18.51
C CYS A 194 -8.10 -20.86 -18.22
N LYS A 195 -8.43 -21.09 -16.93
CA LYS A 195 -9.78 -21.49 -16.50
C LYS A 195 -10.81 -20.39 -16.81
N PHE A 196 -10.38 -19.14 -16.85
CA PHE A 196 -11.24 -17.99 -17.11
C PHE A 196 -11.29 -17.72 -18.62
N ALA A 197 -12.50 -17.63 -19.17
CA ALA A 197 -12.72 -17.25 -20.56
C ALA A 197 -12.41 -15.75 -20.79
N GLU A 198 -12.75 -14.91 -19.82
CA GLU A 198 -12.57 -13.46 -19.88
C GLU A 198 -11.89 -12.93 -18.61
N SER A 199 -11.25 -11.77 -18.75
CA SER A 199 -10.66 -11.04 -17.64
C SER A 199 -11.73 -10.52 -16.70
N ARG A 200 -11.33 -10.28 -15.44
CA ARG A 200 -12.16 -9.49 -14.51
C ARG A 200 -12.41 -8.09 -15.07
N PRO A 201 -13.53 -7.43 -14.71
CA PRO A 201 -13.73 -6.04 -15.07
C PRO A 201 -12.61 -5.18 -14.46
N CYS A 202 -12.06 -4.30 -15.28
CA CYS A 202 -11.04 -3.33 -14.89
C CYS A 202 -11.61 -2.36 -13.85
N GLU A 203 -10.88 -2.14 -12.76
CA GLU A 203 -11.27 -1.22 -11.68
C GLU A 203 -11.29 0.25 -12.13
N LEU A 204 -10.70 0.58 -13.27
CA LEU A 204 -10.53 1.95 -13.77
C LEU A 204 -11.55 2.32 -14.86
N CYS A 205 -11.90 1.38 -15.73
CA CYS A 205 -12.78 1.66 -16.87
C CYS A 205 -13.90 0.62 -17.08
N ASN A 206 -14.07 -0.33 -16.16
CA ASN A 206 -15.10 -1.38 -16.17
C ASN A 206 -15.14 -2.32 -17.40
N LYS A 207 -14.17 -2.23 -18.33
CA LYS A 207 -14.02 -3.15 -19.47
C LYS A 207 -13.26 -4.42 -19.05
N LYS A 208 -13.37 -5.49 -19.83
CA LYS A 208 -12.76 -6.80 -19.54
C LYS A 208 -11.26 -6.82 -19.83
N HIS A 209 -10.45 -6.38 -18.86
CA HIS A 209 -8.98 -6.52 -18.87
C HIS A 209 -8.43 -6.37 -17.46
N LEU A 210 -7.19 -6.83 -17.25
CA LEU A 210 -6.45 -6.59 -16.01
C LEU A 210 -6.20 -5.09 -15.85
N SER A 211 -6.45 -4.52 -14.67
CA SER A 211 -6.38 -3.06 -14.44
C SER A 211 -5.04 -2.43 -14.86
N TRP A 212 -3.92 -3.16 -14.74
CA TRP A 212 -2.61 -2.68 -15.17
C TRP A 212 -2.39 -2.68 -16.69
N LEU A 213 -3.33 -3.19 -17.49
CA LEU A 213 -3.35 -3.17 -18.96
C LEU A 213 -4.42 -2.21 -19.50
N CYS A 214 -4.95 -1.31 -18.66
CA CYS A 214 -5.99 -0.37 -19.03
C CYS A 214 -5.46 0.73 -19.97
N ARG A 215 -5.90 0.72 -21.23
CA ARG A 215 -5.53 1.75 -22.23
C ARG A 215 -6.02 3.16 -21.91
N ALA A 216 -7.06 3.29 -21.07
CA ALA A 216 -7.54 4.60 -20.64
C ALA A 216 -6.61 5.25 -19.60
N THR A 217 -5.78 4.45 -18.91
CA THR A 217 -4.88 4.91 -17.85
C THR A 217 -3.41 4.86 -18.28
N PHE A 218 -3.05 3.82 -19.04
CA PHE A 218 -1.72 3.63 -19.58
C PHE A 218 -1.86 3.67 -21.11
N PRO A 219 -1.67 4.84 -21.75
CA PRO A 219 -1.83 4.97 -23.20
C PRO A 219 -0.91 4.02 -23.97
#